data_AF-A0A815MXV7-F1
#
_entry.id   AF-A0A815MXV7-F1
#
_cell.length_a   1.000
_cell.length_b   1.000
_cell.length_c   1.000
_cell.angle_alpha   90.00
_cell.angle_beta   90.00
_cell.angle_gamma   90.00
#
_symmetry.space_group_name_H-M   'P 1'
#
loop_
_entity.id
_entity.type
_entity.pdbx_description
1 polymer ?
#
loop_
_entity_poly.entity_id
_entity_poly.type
_entity_poly.pdbx_seq_one_letter_code
_entity_poly.pdbx_strand_id
1 'polypeptide(L)'
;MLDGTSTQMLSYEIRNFKVYFNDENLPDANWSNFKDLGHGYGKDDNHVFYMGQIMKNAHPFSFQVADNTYAKDYQYVFQHGRIVANLQPYNSQSPINCNSGTISKQSTNSSGMSRISTHKTSYEIQDFKVYFNDQYVSDARWIDFTDLGQGYGKDSHHVFFMGHFIAHAHSFSFEVLNKGYAKDRNNVFLNGQIIEGLKPIGFGNI
;
A
#
# COMPACT_ATOMS: atom_id res chain seq x y z
N MET A 1 -27.97 -37.57 -25.98
CA MET A 1 -27.06 -37.20 -24.88
C MET A 1 -26.37 -35.92 -25.33
N LEU A 2 -26.63 -34.81 -24.64
CA LEU A 2 -26.03 -33.51 -24.95
C LEU A 2 -24.73 -33.44 -24.15
N ASP A 3 -23.58 -33.53 -24.80
CA ASP A 3 -22.30 -33.20 -24.19
C ASP A 3 -22.17 -31.69 -24.12
N GLY A 4 -22.66 -31.14 -23.01
CA GLY A 4 -22.45 -29.74 -22.68
C GLY A 4 -20.96 -29.44 -22.65
N THR A 5 -20.47 -28.71 -23.65
CA THR A 5 -19.19 -28.01 -23.58
C THR A 5 -19.29 -27.01 -22.43
N SER A 6 -18.96 -27.49 -21.23
CA SER A 6 -18.69 -26.65 -20.07
C SER A 6 -17.59 -25.70 -20.51
N THR A 7 -17.94 -24.43 -20.72
CA THR A 7 -16.95 -23.37 -20.84
C THR A 7 -16.16 -23.40 -19.53
N GLN A 8 -15.02 -24.07 -19.51
CA GLN A 8 -14.13 -24.06 -18.35
C GLN A 8 -13.83 -22.59 -18.08
N MET A 9 -14.39 -22.09 -16.98
CA MET A 9 -14.01 -20.77 -16.48
C MET A 9 -12.51 -20.85 -16.16
N LEU A 10 -11.74 -19.92 -16.71
CA LEU A 10 -10.31 -19.80 -16.40
C LEU A 10 -10.20 -19.49 -14.90
N SER A 11 -9.86 -20.50 -14.11
CA SER A 11 -9.87 -20.40 -12.64
C SER A 11 -8.65 -21.08 -12.04
N TYR A 12 -8.20 -20.55 -10.92
CA TYR A 12 -7.21 -21.22 -10.09
C TYR A 12 -7.90 -22.23 -9.17
N GLU A 13 -7.25 -23.37 -8.96
CA GLU A 13 -7.72 -24.41 -8.05
C GLU A 13 -6.63 -24.75 -7.03
N ILE A 14 -7.01 -24.90 -5.76
CA ILE A 14 -6.12 -25.41 -4.72
C ILE A 14 -6.53 -26.85 -4.40
N ARG A 15 -5.65 -27.81 -4.65
CA ARG A 15 -5.86 -29.23 -4.34
C ARG A 15 -4.56 -29.86 -3.83
N ASN A 16 -4.66 -30.68 -2.79
CA ASN A 16 -3.52 -31.37 -2.19
C ASN A 16 -2.32 -30.44 -1.90
N PHE A 17 -2.60 -29.28 -1.26
CA PHE A 17 -1.58 -28.29 -0.90
C PHE A 17 -0.76 -27.76 -2.08
N LYS A 18 -1.37 -27.67 -3.25
CA LYS A 18 -0.78 -27.15 -4.49
C LYS A 18 -1.79 -26.28 -5.21
N VAL A 19 -1.28 -25.28 -5.92
CA VAL A 19 -2.09 -24.38 -6.76
C VAL A 19 -2.01 -24.84 -8.20
N TYR A 20 -3.13 -24.83 -8.89
CA TYR A 20 -3.24 -25.17 -10.30
C TYR A 20 -3.93 -24.07 -11.08
N PHE A 21 -3.59 -23.93 -12.35
CA PHE A 21 -4.33 -23.15 -13.33
C PHE A 21 -4.64 -24.06 -14.50
N ASN A 22 -5.92 -24.27 -14.83
CA ASN A 22 -6.37 -25.20 -15.88
C ASN A 22 -5.66 -26.57 -15.81
N ASP A 23 -5.66 -27.18 -14.63
CA ASP A 23 -4.97 -28.46 -14.32
C ASP A 23 -3.44 -28.46 -14.36
N GLU A 24 -2.79 -27.37 -14.74
CA GLU A 24 -1.34 -27.22 -14.68
C GLU A 24 -0.90 -26.78 -13.27
N ASN A 25 0.05 -27.49 -12.68
CA ASN A 25 0.59 -27.16 -11.36
C ASN A 25 1.47 -25.91 -11.42
N LEU A 26 1.28 -24.98 -10.49
CA LEU A 26 2.13 -23.82 -10.28
C LEU A 26 3.08 -24.10 -9.10
N PRO A 27 4.31 -24.61 -9.34
CA PRO A 27 5.21 -25.01 -8.26
C PRO A 27 5.69 -23.85 -7.38
N ASP A 28 5.72 -22.63 -7.92
CA ASP A 28 6.17 -21.42 -7.22
C ASP A 28 5.04 -20.71 -6.45
N ALA A 29 3.80 -21.17 -6.61
CA ALA A 29 2.65 -20.58 -5.93
C ALA A 29 2.51 -21.13 -4.51
N ASN A 30 2.35 -20.23 -3.54
CA ASN A 30 2.10 -20.62 -2.16
C ASN A 30 0.60 -20.89 -1.93
N TRP A 31 0.23 -22.17 -1.89
CA TRP A 31 -1.16 -22.61 -1.68
C TRP A 31 -1.82 -22.06 -0.41
N SER A 32 -1.05 -21.79 0.65
CA SER A 32 -1.59 -21.45 1.97
C SER A 32 -2.19 -20.05 2.05
N ASN A 33 -1.74 -19.13 1.19
CA ASN A 33 -2.17 -17.73 1.14
C ASN A 33 -2.59 -17.31 -0.29
N PHE A 34 -2.70 -18.26 -1.21
CA PHE A 34 -3.10 -18.00 -2.58
C PHE A 34 -4.53 -17.43 -2.64
N LYS A 35 -4.71 -16.41 -3.45
CA LYS A 35 -5.99 -15.77 -3.74
C LYS A 35 -6.21 -15.76 -5.25
N ASP A 36 -7.29 -16.39 -5.69
CA ASP A 36 -7.82 -16.16 -7.03
C ASP A 36 -8.47 -14.76 -7.06
N LEU A 37 -8.01 -13.90 -7.96
CA LEU A 37 -8.51 -12.54 -8.13
C LEU A 37 -9.53 -12.45 -9.29
N GLY A 38 -9.81 -13.58 -9.95
CA GLY A 38 -10.67 -13.64 -11.12
C GLY A 38 -9.97 -13.25 -12.41
N HIS A 39 -10.63 -13.52 -13.54
CA HIS A 39 -10.16 -13.15 -14.88
C HIS A 39 -8.78 -13.70 -15.25
N GLY A 40 -8.39 -14.83 -14.66
CA GLY A 40 -7.06 -15.42 -14.85
C GLY A 40 -5.95 -14.78 -14.01
N TYR A 41 -6.26 -13.79 -13.18
CA TYR A 41 -5.32 -13.24 -12.21
C TYR A 41 -5.39 -13.98 -10.88
N GLY A 42 -4.25 -14.27 -10.30
CA GLY A 42 -4.12 -14.84 -8.96
C GLY A 42 -2.92 -14.22 -8.26
N LYS A 43 -2.85 -14.32 -6.93
CA LYS A 43 -1.67 -13.88 -6.19
C LYS A 43 -1.44 -14.69 -4.93
N ASP A 44 -0.19 -14.78 -4.53
CA ASP A 44 0.20 -15.08 -3.16
C ASP A 44 0.98 -13.89 -2.57
N ASP A 45 1.59 -14.03 -1.40
CA ASP A 45 2.35 -12.93 -0.78
C ASP A 45 3.63 -12.56 -1.55
N ASN A 46 4.14 -13.45 -2.41
CA ASN A 46 5.42 -13.31 -3.13
C ASN A 46 5.24 -13.06 -4.64
N HIS A 47 4.15 -13.53 -5.23
CA HIS A 47 3.94 -13.54 -6.68
C HIS A 47 2.54 -13.09 -7.07
N VAL A 48 2.46 -12.42 -8.22
CA VAL A 48 1.22 -12.27 -8.99
C VAL A 48 1.29 -13.18 -10.20
N PHE A 49 0.19 -13.84 -10.51
CA PHE A 49 0.04 -14.74 -11.63
C PHE A 49 -1.00 -14.19 -12.61
N TYR A 50 -0.72 -14.36 -13.90
CA TYR A 50 -1.71 -14.19 -14.96
C TYR A 50 -1.71 -15.43 -15.84
N MET A 51 -2.87 -16.08 -15.94
CA MET A 51 -3.06 -17.34 -16.67
C MET A 51 -2.01 -18.40 -16.30
N GLY A 52 -1.74 -18.56 -15.00
CA GLY A 52 -0.76 -19.51 -14.48
C GLY A 52 0.70 -19.02 -14.50
N GLN A 53 1.02 -17.88 -15.13
CA GLN A 53 2.39 -17.39 -15.28
C GLN A 53 2.73 -16.28 -14.30
N ILE A 54 3.95 -16.31 -13.73
CA ILE A 54 4.45 -15.26 -12.83
C ILE A 54 4.64 -13.95 -13.60
N MET A 55 3.99 -12.89 -13.11
CA MET A 55 4.18 -11.52 -13.54
C MET A 55 5.38 -10.91 -12.79
N LYS A 56 6.60 -11.08 -13.33
CA LYS A 56 7.86 -10.74 -12.64
C LYS A 56 7.97 -9.31 -12.08
N ASN A 57 7.29 -8.34 -12.70
CA ASN A 57 7.35 -6.93 -12.30
C ASN A 57 6.11 -6.48 -11.51
N ALA A 58 5.18 -7.40 -11.27
CA ALA A 58 3.95 -7.11 -10.55
C ALA A 58 4.18 -7.25 -9.05
N HIS A 59 3.67 -6.28 -8.29
CA HIS A 59 3.82 -6.23 -6.86
C HIS A 59 2.61 -6.87 -6.18
N PRO A 60 2.74 -8.09 -5.61
CA PRO A 60 1.61 -8.86 -5.11
C PRO A 60 0.83 -8.10 -4.05
N PHE A 61 1.52 -7.34 -3.22
CA PHE A 61 0.92 -6.58 -2.15
C PHE A 61 -0.12 -5.57 -2.65
N SER A 62 0.26 -4.70 -3.59
CA SER A 62 -0.59 -3.64 -4.15
C SER A 62 -1.45 -4.05 -5.36
N PHE A 63 -1.35 -5.31 -5.83
CA PHE A 63 -1.99 -5.74 -7.06
C PHE A 63 -3.52 -5.75 -6.93
N GLN A 64 -4.19 -5.09 -7.87
CA GLN A 64 -5.64 -4.93 -7.96
C GLN A 64 -6.10 -5.23 -9.40
N VAL A 65 -7.11 -6.10 -9.53
CA VAL A 65 -7.76 -6.40 -10.82
C VAL A 65 -8.96 -5.47 -10.96
N ALA A 66 -9.05 -4.76 -12.08
CA ALA A 66 -10.16 -3.85 -12.36
C ALA A 66 -11.28 -4.58 -13.11
N ASP A 67 -10.92 -5.36 -14.13
CA ASP A 67 -11.84 -6.15 -14.95
C ASP A 67 -11.09 -7.28 -15.68
N ASN A 68 -11.71 -7.88 -16.70
CA ASN A 68 -11.11 -8.95 -17.49
C ASN A 68 -9.92 -8.53 -18.38
N THR A 69 -9.71 -7.23 -18.52
CA THR A 69 -8.73 -6.63 -19.42
C THR A 69 -7.61 -6.01 -18.61
N TYR A 70 -7.94 -5.24 -17.57
CA TYR A 70 -7.03 -4.38 -16.83
C TYR A 70 -6.81 -4.81 -15.38
N ALA A 71 -5.56 -4.68 -14.97
CA ALA A 71 -5.14 -4.73 -13.58
C ALA A 71 -4.11 -3.63 -13.32
N LYS A 72 -3.78 -3.35 -12.07
CA LYS A 72 -2.74 -2.42 -11.69
C LYS A 72 -2.04 -2.87 -10.41
N ASP A 73 -0.82 -2.41 -10.23
CA ASP A 73 -0.18 -2.36 -8.91
C ASP A 73 0.23 -0.90 -8.62
N TYR A 74 1.12 -0.66 -7.65
CA TYR A 74 1.55 0.71 -7.36
C TYR A 74 2.40 1.34 -8.49
N GLN A 75 3.02 0.56 -9.36
CA GLN A 75 3.99 1.01 -10.35
C GLN A 75 3.49 0.91 -11.79
N TYR A 76 2.57 0.00 -12.07
CA TYR A 76 2.19 -0.35 -13.43
C TYR A 76 0.69 -0.55 -13.58
N VAL A 77 0.18 -0.17 -14.75
CA VAL A 77 -1.08 -0.68 -15.30
C VAL A 77 -0.73 -1.86 -16.20
N PHE A 78 -1.46 -2.94 -16.01
CA PHE A 78 -1.35 -4.16 -16.79
C PHE A 78 -2.58 -4.33 -17.67
N GLN A 79 -2.36 -4.78 -18.90
CA GLN A 79 -3.38 -5.27 -19.81
C GLN A 79 -3.07 -6.72 -20.14
N HIS A 80 -3.97 -7.64 -19.82
CA HIS A 80 -3.77 -9.09 -20.01
C HIS A 80 -2.39 -9.56 -19.50
N GLY A 81 -2.04 -9.19 -18.27
CA GLY A 81 -0.76 -9.55 -17.64
C GLY A 81 0.49 -8.82 -18.16
N ARG A 82 0.36 -7.91 -19.14
CA ARG A 82 1.49 -7.14 -19.69
C ARG A 82 1.46 -5.69 -19.24
N ILE A 83 2.61 -5.12 -18.91
CA ILE A 83 2.72 -3.69 -18.57
C ILE A 83 2.33 -2.86 -19.80
N VAL A 84 1.38 -1.94 -19.63
CA VAL A 84 0.93 -0.99 -20.66
C VAL A 84 1.11 0.47 -20.25
N ALA A 85 1.22 0.75 -18.95
CA ALA A 85 1.61 2.06 -18.46
C ALA A 85 2.45 1.92 -17.20
N ASN A 86 3.39 2.83 -17.03
CA ASN A 86 4.05 3.06 -15.76
C ASN A 86 3.27 4.16 -15.04
N LEU A 87 2.74 3.82 -13.87
CA LEU A 87 2.25 4.79 -12.90
C LEU A 87 3.49 5.47 -12.31
N GLN A 88 4.07 6.39 -13.08
CA GLN A 88 5.08 7.31 -12.55
C GLN A 88 4.55 7.89 -11.23
N PRO A 89 5.42 8.10 -10.23
CA PRO A 89 4.99 8.70 -8.97
C PRO A 89 4.19 9.95 -9.31
N TYR A 90 3.03 10.07 -8.66
CA TYR A 90 2.11 11.19 -8.80
C TYR A 90 2.84 12.50 -9.15
N ASN A 91 2.68 12.95 -10.41
CA ASN A 91 3.35 14.12 -10.95
C ASN A 91 2.50 15.38 -10.66
N SER A 92 2.88 16.11 -9.61
CA SER A 92 2.95 17.59 -9.46
C SER A 92 1.89 18.54 -10.07
N GLN A 93 0.62 18.18 -10.27
CA GLN A 93 -0.44 19.14 -10.68
C GLN A 93 -1.78 18.99 -9.93
N SER A 94 -1.77 18.73 -8.62
CA SER A 94 -2.86 19.25 -7.78
C SER A 94 -2.32 19.76 -6.45
N PRO A 95 -2.54 21.04 -6.12
CA PRO A 95 -2.14 21.56 -4.82
C PRO A 95 -3.02 20.91 -3.75
N ILE A 96 -2.40 20.11 -2.87
CA ILE A 96 -2.99 19.82 -1.57
C ILE A 96 -2.91 21.12 -0.78
N ASN A 97 -4.04 21.82 -0.65
CA ASN A 97 -4.15 23.02 0.16
C ASN A 97 -4.21 22.62 1.64
N CYS A 98 -3.07 22.65 2.32
CA CYS A 98 -2.97 22.47 3.77
C CYS A 98 -2.76 23.81 4.46
N ASN A 99 -3.80 24.64 4.48
CA ASN A 99 -3.95 25.65 5.53
C ASN A 99 -4.49 24.98 6.79
N SER A 100 -3.60 24.40 7.60
CA SER A 100 -3.89 24.10 9.00
C SER A 100 -2.97 24.94 9.87
N GLY A 101 -3.53 26.08 10.29
CA GLY A 101 -2.84 27.14 11.00
C GLY A 101 -2.25 26.69 12.34
N THR A 102 -1.12 27.33 12.65
CA THR A 102 -0.58 27.51 14.00
C THR A 102 -1.66 27.87 15.02
N ILE A 103 -1.76 27.11 16.12
CA ILE A 103 -2.21 27.67 17.39
C ILE A 103 -1.25 27.25 18.51
N SER A 104 -0.77 28.28 19.18
CA SER A 104 0.10 28.33 20.35
C SER A 104 -0.52 27.76 21.63
N LYS A 105 0.37 27.27 22.50
CA LYS A 105 0.24 26.97 23.96
C LYS A 105 -0.96 27.58 24.69
N GLN A 106 -1.57 26.80 25.61
CA GLN A 106 -1.67 27.15 27.04
C GLN A 106 -2.17 25.97 27.91
N SER A 107 -1.59 25.90 29.11
CA SER A 107 -1.95 25.03 30.24
C SER A 107 -3.18 25.58 30.97
N THR A 108 -4.11 24.71 31.44
CA THR A 108 -4.62 24.66 32.85
C THR A 108 -5.71 23.59 33.08
N ASN A 109 -5.50 22.85 34.18
CA ASN A 109 -6.34 22.09 35.12
C ASN A 109 -7.88 21.83 34.94
N SER A 110 -8.21 20.60 35.36
CA SER A 110 -9.38 20.11 36.13
C SER A 110 -10.79 20.00 35.51
N SER A 111 -11.28 18.75 35.59
CA SER A 111 -12.67 18.29 35.80
C SER A 111 -13.78 18.71 34.83
N GLY A 112 -14.29 17.71 34.10
CA GLY A 112 -15.69 17.64 33.70
C GLY A 112 -16.05 18.28 32.36
N MET A 113 -16.33 17.40 31.38
CA MET A 113 -17.09 17.62 30.15
C MET A 113 -16.46 18.36 28.96
N SER A 114 -16.77 17.78 27.80
CA SER A 114 -16.52 18.22 26.43
C SER A 114 -15.08 18.15 25.94
N ARG A 115 -14.66 16.95 25.50
CA ARG A 115 -13.52 16.86 24.58
C ARG A 115 -14.04 16.93 23.16
N ILE A 116 -14.23 18.17 22.74
CA ILE A 116 -13.97 18.72 21.40
C ILE A 116 -13.26 17.66 20.53
N SER A 117 -13.90 17.25 19.43
CA SER A 117 -13.28 16.44 18.38
C SER A 117 -12.13 17.23 17.74
N THR A 118 -10.96 17.18 18.39
CA THR A 118 -9.70 17.58 17.81
C THR A 118 -9.46 16.61 16.67
N HIS A 119 -9.39 17.11 15.43
CA HIS A 119 -9.19 16.33 14.23
C HIS A 119 -8.02 15.35 14.46
N LYS A 120 -8.34 14.06 14.48
CA LYS A 120 -7.46 12.99 14.93
C LYS A 120 -6.49 12.66 13.80
N THR A 121 -5.45 13.47 13.61
CA THR A 121 -4.41 13.26 12.57
C THR A 121 -3.42 12.16 12.98
N SER A 122 -3.91 11.02 13.42
CA SER A 122 -3.10 9.91 13.94
C SER A 122 -3.59 8.59 13.38
N TYR A 123 -2.68 7.61 13.34
CA TYR A 123 -3.05 6.24 13.01
C TYR A 123 -3.64 5.52 14.23
N GLU A 124 -4.52 4.58 13.94
CA GLU A 124 -5.17 3.77 14.96
C GLU A 124 -5.11 2.30 14.59
N ILE A 125 -4.95 1.45 15.59
CA ILE A 125 -5.03 0.01 15.42
C ILE A 125 -6.28 -0.47 16.14
N GLN A 126 -7.21 -1.06 15.38
CA GLN A 126 -8.42 -1.67 15.89
C GLN A 126 -8.64 -3.00 15.17
N ASP A 127 -9.04 -4.04 15.90
CA ASP A 127 -9.41 -5.35 15.33
C ASP A 127 -8.37 -5.88 14.33
N PHE A 128 -7.08 -5.76 14.71
CA PHE A 128 -5.94 -6.19 13.89
C PHE A 128 -5.86 -5.49 12.53
N LYS A 129 -6.30 -4.23 12.45
CA LYS A 129 -6.25 -3.40 11.25
C LYS A 129 -5.78 -1.99 11.60
N VAL A 130 -5.07 -1.37 10.66
CA VAL A 130 -4.60 0.00 10.79
C VAL A 130 -5.58 0.94 10.09
N TYR A 131 -5.89 2.06 10.74
CA TYR A 131 -6.78 3.09 10.23
C TYR A 131 -6.08 4.45 10.29
N PHE A 132 -6.43 5.33 9.36
CA PHE A 132 -6.13 6.76 9.41
C PHE A 132 -7.41 7.53 9.17
N ASN A 133 -7.82 8.40 10.10
CA ASN A 133 -9.13 9.09 10.05
C ASN A 133 -10.30 8.13 9.76
N ASP A 134 -10.38 7.02 10.50
CA ASP A 134 -11.38 5.95 10.35
C ASP A 134 -11.36 5.21 8.98
N GLN A 135 -10.42 5.53 8.08
CA GLN A 135 -10.24 4.81 6.82
C GLN A 135 -9.23 3.67 6.98
N TYR A 136 -9.62 2.48 6.55
CA TYR A 136 -8.76 1.30 6.61
C TYR A 136 -7.56 1.46 5.67
N VAL A 137 -6.35 1.35 6.23
CA VAL A 137 -5.09 1.33 5.51
C VAL A 137 -4.78 -0.12 5.19
N SER A 138 -5.32 -0.62 4.07
CA SER A 138 -5.21 -2.03 3.66
C SER A 138 -3.77 -2.54 3.56
N ASP A 139 -2.88 -1.60 3.26
CA ASP A 139 -1.47 -1.85 2.95
C ASP A 139 -0.58 -1.85 4.20
N ALA A 140 -1.15 -1.54 5.37
CA ALA A 140 -0.40 -1.44 6.62
C ALA A 140 -0.48 -2.72 7.45
N ARG A 141 0.66 -3.16 7.95
CA ARG A 141 0.75 -4.31 8.86
C ARG A 141 0.52 -3.86 10.30
N TRP A 142 -0.63 -4.19 10.85
CA TRP A 142 -1.01 -3.81 12.22
C TRP A 142 -0.04 -4.33 13.30
N ILE A 143 0.59 -5.49 13.10
CA ILE A 143 1.40 -6.17 14.13
C ILE A 143 2.63 -5.36 14.55
N ASP A 144 3.17 -4.57 13.64
CA ASP A 144 4.41 -3.80 13.82
C ASP A 144 4.26 -2.34 13.36
N PHE A 145 3.01 -1.87 13.25
CA PHE A 145 2.74 -0.51 12.84
C PHE A 145 3.16 0.49 13.92
N THR A 146 3.83 1.55 13.49
CA THR A 146 4.28 2.67 14.31
C THR A 146 3.75 3.96 13.71
N ASP A 147 2.97 4.72 14.48
CA ASP A 147 2.65 6.11 14.16
C ASP A 147 3.90 6.97 14.44
N LEU A 148 4.41 7.67 13.42
CA LEU A 148 5.59 8.53 13.51
C LEU A 148 5.21 10.01 13.72
N GLY A 149 3.92 10.33 13.74
CA GLY A 149 3.39 11.68 13.86
C GLY A 149 3.47 12.47 12.56
N GLN A 150 2.89 13.68 12.56
CA GLN A 150 2.79 14.57 11.39
C GLN A 150 2.14 13.88 10.16
N GLY A 151 1.24 12.92 10.41
CA GLY A 151 0.59 12.12 9.36
C GLY A 151 1.45 10.96 8.83
N TYR A 152 2.71 10.82 9.26
CA TYR A 152 3.55 9.69 8.89
C TYR A 152 3.32 8.50 9.79
N GLY A 153 3.32 7.30 9.20
CA GLY A 153 3.33 6.03 9.91
C GLY A 153 4.20 5.04 9.16
N LYS A 154 4.57 3.94 9.79
CA LYS A 154 5.32 2.86 9.11
C LYS A 154 5.04 1.50 9.72
N ASP A 155 5.30 0.47 8.94
CA ASP A 155 5.54 -0.88 9.45
C ASP A 155 6.96 -1.34 9.02
N SER A 156 7.31 -2.61 9.22
CA SER A 156 8.62 -3.14 8.81
C SER A 156 8.90 -3.04 7.31
N HIS A 157 7.87 -2.98 6.46
CA HIS A 157 8.00 -3.01 5.01
C HIS A 157 7.69 -1.67 4.35
N HIS A 158 6.80 -0.88 4.95
CA HIS A 158 6.18 0.27 4.30
C HIS A 158 6.24 1.52 5.16
N VAL A 159 6.18 2.67 4.49
CA VAL A 159 5.96 3.96 5.11
C VAL A 159 4.68 4.55 4.51
N PHE A 160 3.92 5.25 5.33
CA PHE A 160 2.63 5.83 4.98
C PHE A 160 2.61 7.31 5.33
N PHE A 161 1.88 8.09 4.55
CA PHE A 161 1.52 9.47 4.84
C PHE A 161 0.01 9.63 4.71
N MET A 162 -0.65 10.03 5.79
CA MET A 162 -2.10 10.21 5.89
C MET A 162 -2.91 9.00 5.38
N GLY A 163 -2.49 7.79 5.73
CA GLY A 163 -3.11 6.54 5.30
C GLY A 163 -2.67 6.05 3.91
N HIS A 164 -1.88 6.83 3.18
CA HIS A 164 -1.41 6.46 1.85
C HIS A 164 0.02 5.91 1.90
N PHE A 165 0.23 4.79 1.23
CA PHE A 165 1.56 4.21 1.03
C PHE A 165 2.49 5.20 0.30
N ILE A 166 3.71 5.37 0.83
CA ILE A 166 4.79 6.13 0.20
C ILE A 166 5.70 5.15 -0.55
N ALA A 167 5.60 5.15 -1.87
CA ALA A 167 6.43 4.31 -2.72
C ALA A 167 7.92 4.63 -2.56
N HIS A 168 8.75 3.58 -2.61
CA HIS A 168 10.21 3.63 -2.51
C HIS A 168 10.80 4.20 -1.20
N ALA A 169 9.96 4.48 -0.21
CA ALA A 169 10.43 4.86 1.13
C ALA A 169 11.06 3.65 1.84
N HIS A 170 12.27 3.84 2.36
CA HIS A 170 12.98 2.81 3.09
C HIS A 170 12.61 2.83 4.57
N SER A 171 11.58 2.05 4.93
CA SER A 171 10.95 1.97 6.28
C SER A 171 11.95 1.85 7.43
N PHE A 172 13.00 1.06 7.26
CA PHE A 172 14.01 0.82 8.29
C PHE A 172 14.83 2.08 8.63
N SER A 173 15.10 2.94 7.65
CA SER A 173 15.87 4.18 7.83
C SER A 173 14.99 5.42 7.87
N PHE A 174 13.66 5.27 7.83
CA PHE A 174 12.74 6.39 7.72
C PHE A 174 12.68 7.16 9.03
N GLU A 175 12.94 8.46 8.96
CA GLU A 175 12.98 9.39 10.06
C GLU A 175 12.10 10.60 9.72
N VAL A 176 11.10 10.85 10.56
CA VAL A 176 10.31 12.09 10.48
C VAL A 176 11.10 13.20 11.15
N LEU A 177 11.29 14.30 10.42
CA LEU A 177 11.94 15.50 10.89
C LEU A 177 10.86 16.43 11.47
N ASN A 178 10.73 17.64 10.95
CA ASN A 178 9.75 18.61 11.40
C ASN A 178 9.06 19.29 10.20
N LYS A 179 7.93 19.96 10.45
CA LYS A 179 7.17 20.72 9.44
C LYS A 179 6.82 19.89 8.20
N GLY A 180 6.49 18.61 8.41
CA GLY A 180 6.13 17.68 7.35
C GLY A 180 7.31 17.07 6.59
N TYR A 181 8.54 17.45 6.92
CA TYR A 181 9.71 16.80 6.35
C TYR A 181 9.99 15.45 6.98
N ALA A 182 10.46 14.53 6.16
CA ALA A 182 11.01 13.25 6.58
C ALA A 182 12.17 12.88 5.65
N LYS A 183 12.93 11.85 6.00
CA LYS A 183 13.97 11.31 5.14
C LYS A 183 14.10 9.81 5.34
N ASP A 184 14.72 9.16 4.38
CA ASP A 184 15.28 7.83 4.55
C ASP A 184 16.75 7.81 4.06
N ARG A 185 17.35 6.64 3.91
CA ARG A 185 18.75 6.52 3.44
C ARG A 185 18.99 7.03 2.00
N ASN A 186 17.95 7.12 1.18
CA ASN A 186 17.99 7.43 -0.25
C ASN A 186 17.34 8.79 -0.59
N ASN A 187 16.26 9.15 0.08
CA ASN A 187 15.34 10.21 -0.30
C ASN A 187 15.01 11.18 0.85
N VAL A 188 14.72 12.42 0.50
CA VAL A 188 14.09 13.40 1.40
C VAL A 188 12.63 13.55 0.97
N PHE A 189 11.73 13.65 1.94
CA PHE A 189 10.29 13.74 1.73
C PHE A 189 9.72 15.03 2.33
N LEU A 190 8.70 15.60 1.70
CA LEU A 190 7.82 16.64 2.26
C LEU A 190 6.37 16.18 2.10
N ASN A 191 5.65 16.03 3.22
CA ASN A 191 4.27 15.57 3.26
C ASN A 191 4.02 14.31 2.41
N GLY A 192 4.88 13.31 2.56
CA GLY A 192 4.82 12.03 1.84
C GLY A 192 5.38 12.05 0.42
N GLN A 193 5.83 13.19 -0.10
CA GLN A 193 6.36 13.32 -1.47
C GLN A 193 7.88 13.38 -1.48
N ILE A 194 8.52 12.61 -2.36
CA ILE A 194 9.97 12.69 -2.59
C ILE A 194 10.31 14.07 -3.17
N ILE A 195 11.33 14.71 -2.60
CA ILE A 195 11.91 15.93 -3.14
C ILE A 195 13.12 15.55 -4.00
N GLU A 196 12.93 15.57 -5.32
CA GLU A 196 13.98 15.15 -6.26
C GLU A 196 15.25 16.01 -6.14
N GLY A 197 16.41 15.37 -6.29
CA GLY A 197 17.71 16.03 -6.24
C GLY A 197 18.22 16.36 -4.83
N LEU A 198 17.40 16.25 -3.79
CA LEU A 198 17.86 16.41 -2.41
C LEU A 198 18.44 15.10 -1.86
N LYS A 199 19.68 15.18 -1.38
CA LYS A 199 20.33 14.06 -0.69
C LYS A 199 19.97 14.09 0.80
N PRO A 200 19.68 12.93 1.42
CA PRO A 200 19.40 12.85 2.85
C PRO A 200 20.60 13.22 3.73
N ILE A 201 21.82 13.03 3.21
CA ILE A 201 23.06 13.34 3.90
C ILE A 201 23.15 14.86 4.10
N GLY A 202 23.14 15.29 5.36
CA GLY A 202 23.15 16.71 5.76
C GLY A 202 21.76 17.30 6.02
N PHE A 203 20.68 16.56 5.73
CA PHE A 203 19.31 16.98 6.03
C PHE A 203 18.94 16.52 7.45
N GLY A 204 19.09 17.40 8.45
CA GLY A 204 18.91 17.01 9.87
C GLY A 204 18.39 18.11 10.81
N ASN A 205 18.53 19.39 10.46
CA ASN A 205 18.09 20.51 11.30
C ASN A 205 17.22 21.47 10.47
N ILE A 206 15.90 21.28 10.49
CA ILE A 206 14.89 22.15 9.84
C ILE A 206 13.68 22.38 10.75
#